data_AF-A0A7K2MZN4-F1
#
_entry.id   AF-A0A7K2MZN4-F1
#
_cell.length_a   1.000
_cell.length_b   1.000
_cell.length_c   1.000
_cell.angle_alpha   90.00
_cell.angle_beta   90.00
_cell.angle_gamma   90.00
#
_symmetry.space_group_name_H-M   'P 1'
#
loop_
_entity.id
_entity.type
_entity.pdbx_description
1 polymer ?
#
loop_
_entity_poly.entity_id
_entity_poly.type
_entity_poly.pdbx_seq_one_letter_code
_entity_poly.pdbx_strand_id
1 'polypeptide(L)' 'KLRATRGLDRDKRLRRLAGMLARKGYPEGMALRVVRQALEEEGEDTEYLGDEAF' A
#
# COMPACT_ATOMS: atom_id res chain seq x y z
N LYS A 1 21.44 -4.13 -1.44
CA LYS A 1 20.72 -3.10 -2.23
C LYS A 1 19.29 -3.54 -2.64
N LEU A 2 18.60 -4.38 -1.84
CA LEU A 2 17.25 -4.89 -2.15
C LEU A 2 16.11 -4.23 -1.33
N ARG A 3 16.43 -3.34 -0.38
CA ARG A 3 15.42 -2.62 0.42
C ARG A 3 14.69 -1.52 -0.35
N ALA A 4 15.28 -0.99 -1.43
CA ALA A 4 14.74 0.16 -2.16
C ALA A 4 13.61 -0.20 -3.14
N THR A 5 13.57 -1.44 -3.65
CA THR A 5 12.55 -1.88 -4.61
C THR A 5 11.24 -2.27 -3.94
N ARG A 6 11.28 -2.79 -2.71
CA ARG A 6 10.07 -3.16 -1.94
C ARG A 6 9.23 -1.94 -1.52
N GLY A 7 9.88 -0.79 -1.29
CA GLY A 7 9.21 0.48 -1.01
C GLY A 7 8.55 1.10 -2.24
N LEU A 8 9.19 0.97 -3.41
CA LEU A 8 8.69 1.51 -4.68
C LEU A 8 7.31 0.96 -5.08
N ASP A 9 7.07 -0.35 -4.90
CA ASP A 9 5.77 -0.95 -5.16
C ASP A 9 4.73 -0.54 -4.11
N ARG A 10 5.11 -0.48 -2.83
CA ARG A 10 4.24 -0.02 -1.74
C ARG A 10 3.78 1.42 -1.94
N ASP A 11 4.67 2.31 -2.37
CA ASP A 11 4.35 3.71 -2.65
C ASP A 11 3.38 3.85 -3.84
N LYS A 12 3.53 3.01 -4.86
CA LYS A 12 2.63 2.98 -6.02
C LYS A 12 1.21 2.54 -5.62
N ARG A 13 1.11 1.51 -4.79
CA ARG A 13 -0.17 1.03 -4.23
C ARG A 13 -0.80 2.08 -3.31
N LEU A 14 -0.01 2.68 -2.43
CA LEU A 14 -0.45 3.72 -1.50
C LEU A 14 -1.07 4.90 -2.24
N ARG A 15 -0.39 5.42 -3.26
CA ARG A 15 -0.89 6.55 -4.06
C ARG A 15 -2.20 6.19 -4.81
N ARG A 16 -2.30 4.96 -5.32
CA ARG A 16 -3.50 4.49 -6.04
C ARG A 16 -4.71 4.36 -5.12
N LEU A 17 -4.54 3.76 -3.94
CA LEU A 17 -5.61 3.56 -2.96
C LEU A 17 -6.03 4.88 -2.30
N ALA A 18 -5.07 5.73 -1.92
CA ALA A 18 -5.37 7.05 -1.36
C ALA A 18 -6.18 7.90 -2.34
N GLY A 19 -5.80 7.91 -3.62
CA GLY A 19 -6.56 8.60 -4.67
C GLY A 19 -7.96 8.00 -4.91
N MET A 20 -8.14 6.69 -4.73
CA MET A 20 -9.44 6.04 -4.81
C MET A 20 -10.36 6.45 -3.65
N LEU A 21 -9.83 6.47 -2.42
CA LEU A 21 -10.58 6.87 -1.24
C LEU A 21 -10.90 8.37 -1.24
N ALA A 22 -9.97 9.22 -1.66
CA ALA A 22 -10.22 10.65 -1.83
C ALA A 22 -11.37 10.91 -2.81
N ARG A 23 -11.43 10.17 -3.93
CA ARG A 23 -12.55 10.24 -4.89
C ARG A 23 -13.89 9.77 -4.32
N LYS A 24 -13.87 8.90 -3.31
CA LYS A 24 -15.07 8.43 -2.61
C LYS A 24 -15.51 9.40 -1.49
N GLY A 25 -14.82 10.54 -1.33
CA GLY A 25 -15.17 11.57 -0.35
C GLY A 25 -14.62 11.33 1.04
N TYR A 26 -13.69 10.37 1.21
CA TYR A 26 -13.03 10.18 2.50
C TYR A 26 -12.04 11.32 2.77
N PRO A 27 -11.98 11.83 4.02
CA PRO A 27 -10.97 12.80 4.42
C PRO A 27 -9.56 12.26 4.14
N GLU A 28 -8.69 13.08 3.55
CA GLU A 28 -7.36 12.67 3.11
C GLU A 28 -6.53 12.02 4.24
N GLY A 29 -6.60 12.58 5.45
CA GLY A 29 -5.93 12.04 6.63
C GLY A 29 -6.45 10.66 7.07
N MET A 30 -7.74 10.38 6.85
CA MET A 30 -8.33 9.07 7.12
C MET A 30 -7.96 8.08 6.01
N ALA A 31 -8.03 8.51 4.74
CA ALA A 31 -7.66 7.71 3.59
C ALA A 31 -6.21 7.21 3.69
N LEU A 32 -5.27 8.08 4.04
CA LEU A 32 -3.87 7.71 4.20
C LEU A 32 -3.63 6.74 5.37
N ARG A 33 -4.35 6.89 6.49
CA ARG A 33 -4.25 5.95 7.62
C ARG A 33 -4.76 4.57 7.25
N VAL A 34 -5.97 4.48 6.67
CA VAL A 34 -6.58 3.21 6.26
C VAL A 34 -5.70 2.49 5.24
N VAL A 35 -5.13 3.22 4.28
CA VAL A 35 -4.25 2.63 3.25
C VAL A 35 -2.93 2.16 3.82
N ARG A 36 -2.31 2.90 4.75
CA ARG A 36 -1.09 2.43 5.42
C ARG A 36 -1.36 1.16 6.21
N GLN A 37 -2.43 1.16 6.99
CA GLN A 37 -2.84 0.01 7.79
C GLN A 37 -3.10 -1.22 6.91
N ALA A 38 -3.89 -1.07 5.83
CA ALA A 38 -4.16 -2.16 4.91
C ALA A 38 -2.89 -2.69 4.20
N LEU A 39 -1.93 -1.81 3.87
CA LEU A 39 -0.65 -2.21 3.28
C LEU A 39 0.34 -2.78 4.31
N GLU A 40 0.16 -2.50 5.60
CA GLU A 40 0.90 -3.12 6.70
C GLU A 40 0.33 -4.51 6.99
N GLU A 41 -0.99 -4.66 7.09
CA GLU A 41 -1.67 -5.95 7.21
C GLU A 41 -1.38 -6.86 6.02
N GLU A 42 -1.51 -6.36 4.79
CA GLU A 42 -1.06 -7.12 3.61
C GLU A 42 0.45 -7.33 3.56
N GLY A 43 1.26 -6.44 4.13
CA GLY A 43 2.72 -6.57 4.19
C GLY A 43 3.16 -7.71 5.12
N GLU A 44 2.43 -7.91 6.21
CA GLU A 44 2.58 -9.01 7.16
C GLU A 44 2.06 -10.33 6.54
N ASP A 45 0.94 -10.31 5.79
CA ASP A 45 0.43 -11.47 5.04
C ASP A 45 1.30 -11.83 3.82
N THR A 46 1.89 -10.84 3.14
CA THR A 46 2.78 -11.05 1.96
C THR A 46 4.20 -11.46 2.33
N GLU A 47 4.58 -11.50 3.62
CA GLU A 47 5.78 -12.25 4.02
C GLU A 47 5.65 -13.76 3.68
N TYR A 48 4.42 -14.27 3.50
CA TYR A 48 4.14 -15.62 3.03
C TYR A 48 3.99 -15.73 1.49
N LEU A 49 3.79 -14.62 0.77
CA LEU A 49 3.41 -14.60 -0.66
C LEU A 49 4.30 -13.64 -1.49
N GLY A 50 5.61 -13.70 -1.27
CA GLY A 50 6.59 -12.78 -1.87
C GLY A 50 7.47 -13.35 -2.98
N ASP A 51 7.20 -14.56 -3.45
CA ASP A 51 7.75 -15.10 -4.69
C ASP A 51 6.58 -15.32 -5.65
N GLU A 52 6.74 -14.98 -6.92
CA GLU A 52 5.70 -14.95 -7.98
C GLU A 52 4.83 -13.68 -8.09
N ALA A 53 5.34 -12.71 -8.85
CA ALA A 53 4.61 -12.20 -10.02
C ALA A 53 5.53 -11.35 -10.92
N PHE A 54 5.57 -11.76 -12.19
CA PHE A 54 6.26 -11.24 -13.36
C PHE A 54 6.13 -9.73 -13.63
#